data_AF-A0A319BXT8-F1
#
_entry.id   AF-A0A319BXT8-F1
#
_cell.length_a   1.000
_cell.length_b   1.000
_cell.length_c   1.000
_cell.angle_alpha   90.00
_cell.angle_beta   90.00
_cell.angle_gamma   90.00
#
_symmetry.space_group_name_H-M   'P 1'
#
loop_
_entity.id
_entity.type
_entity.pdbx_description
1 polymer ?
#
loop_
_entity_poly.entity_id
_entity_poly.type
_entity_poly.pdbx_seq_one_letter_code
_entity_poly.pdbx_strand_id
1 'polypeptide(L)'
;MQLLTFLTGTLALAATVVSGYDLDGYHGKECGGALIYSVGDYTETGCFNFDAEAGHRVWSVKATYSTSNYKIYTYPKENCKGDSSNDALTSGECRTYWASSNDQVALYSYKVVKA
;
A
#
# COMPACT_ATOMS: atom_id res chain seq x y z
N MET A 1 21.35 18.08 50.33
CA MET A 1 20.45 18.38 49.19
C MET A 1 21.31 18.83 48.02
N GLN A 2 21.21 18.38 46.77
CA GLN A 2 20.66 17.19 46.12
C GLN A 2 21.32 17.25 44.73
N LEU A 3 21.96 16.16 44.27
CA LEU A 3 22.60 16.07 42.96
C LEU A 3 21.53 16.17 41.87
N LEU A 4 21.64 17.15 40.97
CA LEU A 4 20.83 17.26 39.76
C LEU A 4 21.42 16.34 38.68
N THR A 5 20.84 15.15 38.55
CA THR A 5 21.14 14.20 37.47
C THR A 5 20.46 14.69 36.19
N PHE A 6 21.26 15.16 35.22
CA PHE A 6 20.81 15.40 33.85
C PHE A 6 20.52 14.06 33.18
N LEU A 7 19.24 13.70 33.08
CA LEU A 7 18.79 12.58 32.26
C LEU A 7 18.65 13.07 30.82
N THR A 8 19.73 12.95 30.03
CA THR A 8 19.65 13.05 28.57
C THR A 8 18.87 11.84 28.06
N GLY A 9 17.54 11.97 28.05
CA GLY A 9 16.64 11.03 27.40
C GLY A 9 16.78 11.17 25.89
N THR A 10 17.73 10.44 25.31
CA THR A 10 17.70 10.12 23.88
C THR A 10 16.41 9.36 23.61
N LEU A 11 15.41 10.03 23.05
CA LEU A 11 14.30 9.37 22.39
C LEU A 11 14.87 8.60 21.20
N ALA A 12 15.29 7.37 21.43
CA ALA A 12 15.50 6.41 20.36
C ALA A 12 14.12 6.17 19.74
N LEU A 13 13.85 6.86 18.63
CA LEU A 13 12.74 6.56 17.74
C LEU A 13 13.00 5.12 17.26
N ALA A 14 12.38 4.15 17.94
CA ALA A 14 12.43 2.77 17.52
C ALA A 14 11.81 2.74 16.12
N ALA A 15 12.66 2.64 15.10
CA ALA A 15 12.22 2.25 13.78
C ALA A 15 11.64 0.84 13.94
N THR A 16 10.33 0.78 14.15
CA THR A 16 9.57 -0.45 13.97
C THR A 16 9.84 -0.89 12.55
N VAL A 17 10.77 -1.82 12.41
CA VAL A 17 11.10 -2.45 11.13
C VAL A 17 9.80 -3.11 10.69
N VAL A 18 9.09 -2.48 9.76
CA VAL A 18 7.87 -3.04 9.20
C VAL A 18 8.31 -4.31 8.46
N SER A 19 8.14 -5.45 9.12
CA SER A 19 8.55 -6.76 8.61
C SER A 19 7.60 -7.26 7.54
N GLY A 20 6.38 -6.72 7.49
CA GLY A 20 5.37 -6.98 6.47
C GLY A 20 4.97 -5.75 5.67
N TYR A 21 3.81 -5.83 5.06
CA TYR A 21 3.14 -4.72 4.40
C TYR A 21 1.65 -4.75 4.72
N ASP A 22 1.07 -3.56 4.78
CA ASP A 22 -0.36 -3.34 4.80
C ASP A 22 -0.77 -2.83 3.42
N LEU A 23 -1.95 -3.22 2.95
CA LEU A 23 -2.49 -2.74 1.70
C LEU A 23 -4.01 -2.62 1.76
N ASP A 24 -4.50 -1.42 1.52
CA ASP A 24 -5.91 -1.05 1.50
C ASP A 24 -6.33 -0.66 0.08
N GLY A 25 -7.46 -1.20 -0.38
CA GLY A 25 -8.09 -0.89 -1.65
C GLY A 25 -9.47 -0.26 -1.47
N TYR A 26 -9.72 0.85 -2.17
CA TYR A 26 -10.92 1.67 -2.00
C TYR A 26 -11.74 1.78 -3.29
N HIS A 27 -13.05 1.86 -3.13
CA HIS A 27 -14.00 2.14 -4.21
C HIS A 27 -14.17 3.65 -4.51
N GLY A 28 -13.32 4.52 -3.96
CA GLY A 28 -13.32 5.96 -4.21
C GLY A 28 -11.96 6.51 -4.64
N LYS A 29 -11.91 7.83 -4.83
CA LYS A 29 -10.67 8.59 -5.11
C LYS A 29 -9.96 8.89 -3.81
N GLU A 30 -8.65 9.11 -3.88
CA GLU A 30 -7.84 9.60 -2.76
C GLU A 30 -8.03 8.77 -1.48
N CYS A 31 -8.27 7.47 -1.64
CA CYS A 31 -8.49 6.52 -0.54
C CYS A 31 -9.69 6.91 0.34
N GLY A 32 -10.65 7.61 -0.27
CA GLY A 32 -11.98 7.86 0.27
C GLY A 32 -12.99 6.83 -0.21
N GLY A 33 -14.20 6.93 0.33
CA GLY A 33 -15.30 6.00 0.03
C GLY A 33 -15.16 4.68 0.77
N ALA A 34 -15.81 3.64 0.25
CA ALA A 34 -15.81 2.32 0.88
C ALA A 34 -14.46 1.62 0.73
N LEU A 35 -13.90 1.17 1.86
CA LEU A 35 -12.82 0.20 1.90
C LEU A 35 -13.39 -1.15 1.45
N ILE A 36 -12.85 -1.72 0.38
CA ILE A 36 -13.35 -2.98 -0.20
C ILE A 36 -12.33 -4.11 -0.13
N TYR A 37 -11.07 -3.78 0.15
CA TYR A 37 -10.00 -4.74 0.34
C TYR A 37 -9.03 -4.24 1.40
N SER A 38 -8.57 -5.11 2.28
CA SER A 38 -7.53 -4.79 3.25
C SER A 38 -6.77 -6.04 3.65
N VAL A 39 -5.45 -5.93 3.66
CA VAL A 39 -4.54 -6.90 4.28
C VAL A 39 -3.59 -6.16 5.20
N GLY A 40 -3.26 -6.75 6.34
CA GLY A 40 -2.37 -6.16 7.33
C GLY A 40 -1.32 -7.16 7.82
N ASP A 41 -0.11 -6.67 8.06
CA ASP A 41 1.06 -7.46 8.49
C ASP A 41 1.41 -8.63 7.55
N TYR A 42 1.07 -8.52 6.27
CA TYR A 42 1.36 -9.56 5.28
C TYR A 42 2.84 -9.60 4.93
N THR A 43 3.39 -10.80 4.74
CA THR A 43 4.83 -10.97 4.41
C THR A 43 5.07 -11.68 3.08
N GLU A 44 4.03 -12.30 2.52
CA GLU A 44 4.09 -13.07 1.28
C GLU A 44 4.38 -12.18 0.08
N THR A 45 5.18 -12.70 -0.85
CA THR A 45 5.46 -12.04 -2.13
C THR A 45 4.88 -12.84 -3.26
N GLY A 46 4.35 -12.18 -4.28
CA GLY A 46 3.65 -12.84 -5.35
C GLY A 46 2.67 -11.91 -6.03
N CYS A 47 1.73 -12.52 -6.74
CA CYS A 47 0.62 -11.81 -7.35
C CYS A 47 -0.67 -12.13 -6.58
N PHE A 48 -1.43 -11.09 -6.26
CA PHE A 48 -2.64 -11.18 -5.46
C PHE A 48 -3.75 -10.39 -6.16
N ASN A 49 -4.98 -10.90 -6.10
CA ASN A 49 -6.15 -10.19 -6.60
C ASN A 49 -6.78 -9.38 -5.46
N PHE A 50 -7.35 -8.23 -5.79
CA PHE A 50 -8.31 -7.59 -4.89
C PHE A 50 -9.55 -8.49 -4.86
N ASP A 51 -9.96 -8.95 -3.67
CA ASP A 51 -11.12 -9.84 -3.52
C ASP A 51 -12.33 -9.22 -4.24
N ALA A 52 -12.77 -9.91 -5.29
CA ALA A 52 -13.71 -9.38 -6.26
C ALA A 52 -15.04 -10.11 -6.13
N GLU A 53 -16.01 -9.48 -5.46
CA GLU A 53 -17.37 -9.59 -5.99
C GLU A 53 -17.45 -8.68 -7.24
N ALA A 54 -17.91 -9.25 -8.36
CA ALA A 54 -18.04 -8.55 -9.63
C ALA A 54 -18.93 -7.30 -9.46
N GLY A 55 -18.31 -6.13 -9.31
CA GLY A 55 -18.99 -4.87 -9.00
C GLY A 55 -18.17 -3.95 -8.09
N HIS A 56 -17.28 -4.51 -7.27
CA HIS A 56 -16.43 -3.76 -6.32
C HIS A 56 -15.04 -3.54 -6.93
N ARG A 57 -14.93 -2.52 -7.78
CA ARG A 57 -13.67 -2.14 -8.44
C ARG A 57 -12.81 -1.32 -7.50
N VAL A 58 -11.51 -1.60 -7.42
CA VAL A 58 -10.55 -0.75 -6.68
C VAL A 58 -10.12 0.40 -7.58
N TRP A 59 -10.27 1.64 -7.13
CA TRP A 59 -9.88 2.84 -7.88
C TRP A 59 -8.74 3.62 -7.24
N SER A 60 -8.52 3.42 -5.94
CA SER A 60 -7.35 3.92 -5.25
C SER A 60 -6.85 2.90 -4.23
N VAL A 61 -5.54 2.95 -3.98
CA VAL A 61 -4.86 2.07 -3.03
C VAL A 61 -3.91 2.87 -2.15
N LYS A 62 -3.77 2.42 -0.92
CA LYS A 62 -2.74 2.86 0.02
C LYS A 62 -2.02 1.64 0.54
N ALA A 63 -0.69 1.69 0.54
CA ALA A 63 0.12 0.62 1.10
C ALA A 63 1.13 1.18 2.07
N THR A 64 1.35 0.50 3.19
CA THR A 64 2.35 0.86 4.20
C THR A 64 3.33 -0.29 4.33
N TYR A 65 4.60 -0.03 4.02
CA TYR A 65 5.66 -1.04 4.03
C TYR A 65 7.04 -0.38 4.14
N SER A 66 8.06 -1.17 4.49
CA SER A 66 9.45 -0.73 4.33
C SER A 66 9.88 -0.85 2.87
N THR A 67 10.24 0.26 2.23
CA THR A 67 10.76 0.27 0.85
C THR A 67 12.10 -0.44 0.70
N SER A 68 12.81 -0.71 1.81
CA SER A 68 13.99 -1.58 1.84
C SER A 68 13.64 -3.07 1.72
N ASN A 69 12.39 -3.43 2.00
CA ASN A 69 11.95 -4.83 2.09
C ASN A 69 11.05 -5.21 0.92
N TYR A 70 10.23 -4.29 0.44
CA TYR A 70 9.18 -4.55 -0.54
C TYR A 70 9.07 -3.47 -1.61
N LYS A 71 8.62 -3.89 -2.79
CA LYS A 71 8.05 -3.03 -3.84
C LYS A 71 6.69 -3.59 -4.22
N ILE A 72 5.70 -2.71 -4.35
CA ILE A 72 4.32 -3.10 -4.67
C ILE A 72 3.88 -2.41 -5.95
N TYR A 73 3.34 -3.17 -6.90
CA TYR A 73 2.84 -2.69 -8.19
C TYR A 73 1.38 -3.07 -8.35
N THR A 74 0.61 -2.25 -9.06
CA THR A 74 -0.83 -2.51 -9.31
C THR A 74 -1.08 -2.78 -10.78
N TYR A 75 -2.13 -3.55 -11.07
CA TYR A 75 -2.46 -3.99 -12.41
C TYR A 75 -3.95 -3.81 -12.73
N PRO A 76 -4.28 -3.44 -13.99
CA PRO A 76 -5.65 -3.21 -14.45
C PRO A 76 -6.41 -4.50 -14.80
N LYS A 77 -5.80 -5.67 -14.60
CA LYS A 77 -6.42 -6.99 -14.79
C LYS A 77 -6.03 -7.91 -13.66
N GLU A 78 -6.82 -8.95 -13.46
CA GLU A 78 -6.54 -10.00 -12.48
C GLU A 78 -5.22 -10.73 -12.78
N ASN A 79 -4.62 -11.30 -11.75
CA ASN A 79 -3.42 -12.12 -11.81
C ASN A 79 -2.22 -11.38 -12.43
N CYS A 80 -2.10 -10.08 -12.13
CA CYS A 80 -0.99 -9.21 -12.52
C CYS A 80 -0.78 -9.16 -14.03
N LYS A 81 -1.88 -9.17 -14.77
CA LYS A 81 -1.91 -9.07 -16.24
C LYS A 81 -2.10 -7.63 -16.68
N GLY A 82 -1.68 -7.36 -17.93
CA GLY A 82 -1.67 -6.01 -18.49
C GLY A 82 -0.44 -5.23 -18.01
N ASP A 83 -0.32 -4.00 -18.50
CA ASP A 83 0.76 -3.11 -18.09
C ASP A 83 0.55 -2.69 -16.63
N SER A 84 1.58 -2.85 -15.80
CA SER A 84 1.54 -2.38 -14.42
C SER A 84 1.48 -0.87 -14.37
N SER A 85 1.24 -0.31 -13.17
CA SER A 85 1.76 1.03 -12.90
C SER A 85 3.25 1.06 -13.23
N ASN A 86 3.69 2.06 -14.01
CA ASN A 86 5.10 2.23 -14.37
C ASN A 86 5.99 2.33 -13.13
N ASP A 87 5.45 2.91 -12.05
CA ASP A 87 6.11 3.05 -10.77
C ASP A 87 5.49 2.15 -9.71
N ALA A 88 6.31 1.65 -8.79
CA ALA A 88 5.83 1.05 -7.55
C ALA A 88 5.01 2.07 -6.75
N LEU A 89 4.16 1.58 -5.85
CA LEU A 89 3.52 2.42 -4.85
C LEU A 89 4.58 3.15 -4.01
N THR A 90 4.22 4.31 -3.47
CA THR A 90 5.00 4.96 -2.42
C THR A 90 4.39 4.56 -1.08
N SER A 91 5.21 4.10 -0.16
CA SER A 91 4.73 3.70 1.18
C SER A 91 4.07 4.89 1.89
N GLY A 92 2.87 4.68 2.42
CA GLY A 92 2.07 5.68 3.13
C GLY A 92 1.29 6.63 2.21
N GLU A 93 1.53 6.66 0.90
CA GLU A 93 0.79 7.50 -0.03
C GLU A 93 -0.45 6.79 -0.58
N CYS A 94 -1.51 7.58 -0.78
CA CYS A 94 -2.66 7.11 -1.53
C CYS A 94 -2.45 7.35 -3.03
N ARG A 95 -2.54 6.30 -3.84
CA ARG A 95 -2.52 6.41 -5.30
C ARG A 95 -3.91 6.21 -5.89
N THR A 96 -4.34 7.17 -6.69
CA THR A 96 -5.59 7.10 -7.49
C THR A 96 -5.26 6.88 -8.96
N TYR A 97 -6.06 6.06 -9.63
CA TYR A 97 -5.81 5.65 -11.01
C TYR A 97 -6.81 6.31 -11.97
N TRP A 98 -6.26 6.94 -13.01
CA TRP A 98 -7.01 7.70 -14.00
C TRP A 98 -6.62 7.28 -15.42
N ALA A 99 -7.58 7.38 -16.34
CA ALA A 99 -7.36 7.40 -17.77
C ALA A 99 -7.03 8.83 -18.23
N SER A 100 -6.62 8.97 -19.48
CA SER A 100 -6.29 10.25 -20.13
C SER A 100 -7.42 11.30 -20.11
N SER A 101 -8.65 10.90 -19.76
CA SER A 101 -9.86 11.74 -19.67
C SER A 101 -10.30 12.11 -18.25
N ASN A 102 -9.50 11.84 -17.21
CA ASN A 102 -9.94 11.88 -15.79
C ASN A 102 -11.06 10.86 -15.46
N ASP A 103 -11.24 9.83 -16.28
CA ASP A 103 -12.07 8.69 -15.91
C ASP A 103 -11.27 7.74 -15.02
N GLN A 104 -11.88 7.19 -13.97
CA GLN A 104 -11.16 6.27 -13.09
C GLN A 104 -10.86 4.95 -13.81
N VAL A 105 -9.70 4.37 -13.52
CA VAL A 105 -9.27 3.06 -14.05
C VAL A 105 -9.28 2.03 -12.93
N ALA A 106 -9.99 0.93 -13.17
CA ALA A 106 -10.18 -0.11 -12.17
C ALA A 106 -8.92 -0.95 -12.09
N LEU A 107 -8.52 -1.24 -10.87
CA LEU A 107 -7.49 -2.21 -10.56
C LEU A 107 -8.12 -3.49 -10.05
N TYR A 108 -7.50 -4.61 -10.41
CA TYR A 108 -7.99 -5.94 -10.07
C TYR A 108 -6.93 -6.78 -9.36
N SER A 109 -5.65 -6.42 -9.46
CA SER A 109 -4.59 -7.14 -8.78
C SER A 109 -3.39 -6.26 -8.44
N TYR A 110 -2.55 -6.78 -7.56
CA TYR A 110 -1.28 -6.18 -7.17
C TYR A 110 -0.19 -7.25 -7.06
N LYS A 111 1.05 -6.85 -7.32
CA LYS A 111 2.25 -7.68 -7.21
C LYS A 111 3.15 -7.14 -6.13
N VAL A 112 3.55 -8.00 -5.21
CA VAL A 112 4.55 -7.70 -4.17
C VAL A 112 5.83 -8.45 -4.51
N VAL A 113 6.94 -7.74 -4.54
CA VAL A 113 8.29 -8.31 -4.71
C VAL A 113 9.20 -7.83 -3.59
N LYS A 114 10.26 -8.59 -3.30
CA LYS A 114 11.36 -8.10 -2.45
C LYS A 114 12.08 -6.94 -3.15
N ALA A 115 12.46 -5.93 -2.36
CA ALA A 115 13.09 -4.70 -2.86
C ALA A 115 14.53 -4.92 -3.34
#